data_AF-A0A7C2LKH2-F1
#
_entry.id   AF-A0A7C2LKH2-F1
#
_cell.length_a   1.000
_cell.length_b   1.000
_cell.length_c   1.000
_cell.angle_alpha   90.00
_cell.angle_beta   90.00
_cell.angle_gamma   90.00
#
_symmetry.space_group_name_H-M   'P 1'
#
loop_
_entity.id
_entity.type
_entity.pdbx_description
1 polymer ?
#
loop_
_entity_poly.entity_id
_entity_poly.type
_entity_poly.pdbx_seq_one_letter_code
_entity_poly.pdbx_strand_id
1 'polypeptide(L)'
;MKHLTLIWLAAGLLSAAACTVPGVSYPPSSPWLPGNEYFVFVDGVHGSPAGDGTKEFPLDDVQDGITTAAAAGKDVCVAKGNYAFTYVLEMVEGVSLYGAYENNNGVWTRDFLKNTTSLANVSFGQPGNVTVNCGSTLTRTTVLEGFTINGSCNDSGLAVAVFISGSPTIASNDIVGWTGSPADVQETRAVYCDSPGFAIPDPHLEGNFIVGGFARTATYSLYFSHADGLIEDNIIHGNTSIASGPQTSCGIYLDHANPRLEGNIINGGNMSTFAKGVSCAEGSAPEIVDNHITGGDSDNWNAAVILSESSPLIDSNFINGGTGSSASSAFCISVGMDSYPEITGNELQCTGGGDRRGIYEATTTGDPAHVVSNVFHTSLLAGPVSGYYYTQVLATFTYHASTIVDVNALDENGYNAPFTVYGNTEN
;
A
#
# COMPACT_ATOMS: atom_id res chain seq x y z
N MET A 1 20.89 -20.88 -4.29
CA MET A 1 20.45 -20.60 -5.68
C MET A 1 20.60 -19.11 -5.91
N LYS A 2 20.99 -18.69 -7.11
CA LYS A 2 21.63 -17.40 -7.39
C LYS A 2 20.81 -16.18 -6.93
N HIS A 3 21.39 -15.42 -6.00
CA HIS A 3 20.98 -14.07 -5.63
C HIS A 3 20.91 -13.17 -6.88
N LEU A 4 19.71 -12.69 -7.19
CA LEU A 4 19.50 -11.58 -8.10
C LEU A 4 19.39 -10.32 -7.24
N THR A 5 20.47 -9.54 -7.23
CA THR A 5 20.49 -8.18 -6.69
C THR A 5 19.51 -7.35 -7.52
N LEU A 6 18.29 -7.16 -7.03
CA LEU A 6 17.30 -6.28 -7.65
C LEU A 6 17.71 -4.83 -7.35
N ILE A 7 18.60 -4.31 -8.19
CA ILE A 7 18.99 -2.91 -8.22
C ILE A 7 17.78 -2.09 -8.68
N TRP A 8 17.46 -1.07 -7.87
CA TRP A 8 16.46 -0.01 -8.02
C TRP A 8 16.42 0.70 -9.39
N LEU A 9 15.95 0.02 -10.44
CA LEU A 9 15.82 0.62 -11.78
C LEU A 9 14.62 0.11 -12.60
N ALA A 10 13.62 -0.52 -11.98
CA ALA A 10 12.44 -1.05 -12.66
C ALA A 10 11.11 -0.38 -12.25
N ALA A 11 11.14 0.81 -11.63
CA ALA A 11 9.92 1.56 -11.27
C ALA A 11 9.08 2.04 -12.47
N GLY A 12 9.49 1.74 -13.71
CA GLY A 12 8.72 2.04 -14.93
C GLY A 12 8.53 0.86 -15.88
N LEU A 13 8.79 -0.38 -15.44
CA LEU A 13 8.74 -1.57 -16.30
C LEU A 13 7.86 -2.72 -15.76
N LEU A 14 7.25 -2.55 -14.59
CA LEU A 14 6.33 -3.54 -13.99
C LEU A 14 4.86 -3.08 -13.94
N SER A 15 4.52 -1.84 -14.34
CA SER A 15 3.12 -1.61 -14.75
C SER A 15 2.93 -2.33 -16.08
N ALA A 16 1.99 -3.26 -16.10
CA ALA A 16 1.80 -4.21 -17.18
C ALA A 16 1.88 -3.51 -18.55
N ALA A 17 2.84 -3.94 -19.38
CA ALA A 17 2.80 -3.72 -20.82
C ALA A 17 1.61 -4.49 -21.40
N ALA A 18 0.40 -4.04 -21.11
CA ALA A 18 -0.82 -4.53 -21.71
C ALA A 18 -1.08 -3.71 -22.98
N CYS A 19 -0.22 -3.94 -23.97
CA CYS A 19 -0.59 -3.77 -25.37
C CYS A 19 -1.43 -4.99 -25.74
N THR A 20 -2.52 -4.81 -26.49
CA THR A 20 -3.33 -5.94 -27.01
C THR A 20 -2.41 -7.04 -27.53
N VAL A 21 -2.47 -8.24 -26.95
CA VAL A 21 -1.58 -9.32 -27.35
C VAL A 21 -1.85 -9.64 -28.83
N PRO A 22 -0.88 -9.46 -29.74
CA PRO A 22 -1.12 -9.70 -31.16
C PRO A 22 -1.62 -11.13 -31.40
N GLY A 23 -2.82 -11.26 -31.98
CA GLY A 23 -3.46 -12.55 -32.26
C GLY A 23 -4.49 -13.02 -31.23
N VAL A 24 -4.71 -12.29 -30.13
CA VAL A 24 -5.81 -12.54 -29.20
C VAL A 24 -7.05 -11.75 -29.62
N SER A 25 -8.16 -12.45 -29.86
CA SER A 25 -9.46 -11.81 -30.06
C SER A 25 -10.09 -11.51 -28.71
N TYR A 26 -10.32 -10.24 -28.40
CA TYR A 26 -11.07 -9.84 -27.22
C TYR A 26 -12.56 -9.66 -27.56
N PRO A 27 -13.50 -10.07 -26.68
CA PRO A 27 -14.91 -9.77 -26.87
C PRO A 27 -15.15 -8.25 -26.74
N PRO A 28 -16.24 -7.69 -27.32
CA PRO A 28 -16.52 -6.26 -27.22
C PRO A 28 -16.87 -5.75 -25.81
N SER A 29 -17.15 -6.68 -24.87
CA SER A 29 -17.30 -6.42 -23.43
C SER A 29 -15.96 -6.31 -22.71
N SER A 30 -14.84 -6.57 -23.39
CA SER A 30 -13.50 -6.41 -22.84
C SER A 30 -13.11 -4.94 -22.84
N PRO A 31 -12.50 -4.43 -21.76
CA PRO A 31 -11.92 -3.07 -21.75
C PRO A 31 -10.76 -2.93 -22.77
N TRP A 32 -10.25 -4.02 -23.33
CA TRP A 32 -9.23 -3.95 -24.39
C TRP A 32 -9.78 -3.63 -25.78
N LEU A 33 -11.07 -3.87 -26.02
CA LEU A 33 -11.76 -3.59 -27.28
C LEU A 33 -13.18 -3.09 -26.99
N PRO A 34 -13.32 -1.89 -26.38
CA PRO A 34 -14.61 -1.47 -25.85
C PRO A 34 -15.61 -1.22 -26.99
N GLY A 35 -16.85 -1.70 -26.86
CA GLY A 35 -17.96 -1.45 -27.79
C GLY A 35 -19.05 -0.54 -27.19
N ASN A 36 -19.80 0.18 -28.05
CA ASN A 36 -20.93 1.03 -27.64
C ASN A 36 -22.04 0.22 -26.92
N GLU A 37 -22.08 -1.10 -27.10
CA GLU A 37 -23.03 -2.00 -26.44
C GLU A 37 -22.75 -2.17 -24.94
N TYR A 38 -21.48 -2.07 -24.52
CA TYR A 38 -21.02 -2.42 -23.17
C TYR A 38 -20.47 -1.23 -22.40
N PHE A 39 -20.08 -0.17 -23.10
CA PHE A 39 -19.40 0.98 -22.50
C PHE A 39 -20.08 2.30 -22.83
N VAL A 40 -19.96 3.22 -21.88
CA VAL A 40 -20.10 4.67 -22.05
C VAL A 40 -18.72 5.28 -22.18
N PHE A 41 -18.56 6.25 -23.06
CA PHE A 41 -17.28 6.87 -23.39
C PHE A 41 -17.23 8.31 -22.88
N VAL A 42 -16.14 8.66 -22.21
CA VAL A 42 -15.88 9.99 -21.66
C VAL A 42 -14.55 10.53 -22.21
N ASP A 43 -14.58 11.70 -22.84
CA ASP A 43 -13.41 12.37 -23.42
C ASP A 43 -13.47 13.87 -23.09
N GLY A 44 -12.56 14.37 -22.26
CA GLY A 44 -12.56 15.78 -21.86
C GLY A 44 -12.19 16.77 -22.97
N VAL A 45 -11.70 16.30 -24.12
CA VAL A 45 -11.31 17.13 -25.27
C VAL A 45 -12.36 17.09 -26.39
N HIS A 46 -12.86 15.89 -26.71
CA HIS A 46 -13.81 15.68 -27.82
C HIS A 46 -15.24 15.41 -27.38
N GLY A 47 -15.48 15.27 -26.07
CA GLY A 47 -16.80 15.07 -25.50
C GLY A 47 -17.59 16.36 -25.35
N SER A 48 -18.85 16.22 -24.96
CA SER A 48 -19.67 17.35 -24.55
C SER A 48 -20.71 16.93 -23.51
N PRO A 49 -21.30 17.88 -22.76
CA PRO A 49 -22.34 17.55 -21.77
C PRO A 49 -23.64 17.05 -22.41
N ALA A 50 -23.79 17.25 -23.74
CA ALA A 50 -24.91 16.78 -24.53
C ALA A 50 -24.58 15.50 -25.32
N GLY A 51 -23.39 14.92 -25.11
CA GLY A 51 -23.01 13.62 -25.68
C GLY A 51 -23.94 12.52 -25.18
N ASP A 52 -24.12 11.46 -25.98
CA ASP A 52 -24.93 10.30 -25.59
C ASP A 52 -24.08 9.17 -24.98
N GLY A 53 -22.77 9.41 -24.84
CA GLY A 53 -21.84 8.46 -24.26
C GLY A 53 -21.37 7.38 -25.24
N THR A 54 -21.64 7.51 -26.54
CA THR A 54 -21.06 6.64 -27.57
C THR A 54 -19.63 7.07 -27.93
N LYS A 55 -18.87 6.22 -28.63
CA LYS A 55 -17.54 6.56 -29.16
C LYS A 55 -17.55 7.81 -30.04
N GLU A 56 -18.62 7.97 -30.81
CA GLU A 56 -18.80 9.07 -31.75
C GLU A 56 -19.21 10.38 -31.05
N PHE A 57 -19.98 10.28 -29.95
CA PHE A 57 -20.46 11.42 -29.16
C PHE A 57 -20.20 11.19 -27.65
N PRO A 58 -18.93 11.18 -27.22
CA PRO A 58 -18.60 10.94 -25.83
C PRO A 58 -19.09 12.07 -24.92
N LEU A 59 -19.26 11.75 -23.64
CA LEU A 59 -19.47 12.74 -22.59
C LEU A 59 -18.13 13.43 -22.25
N ASP A 60 -18.15 14.62 -21.63
CA ASP A 60 -16.94 15.33 -21.20
C ASP A 60 -16.69 15.26 -19.68
N ASP A 61 -17.68 14.86 -18.90
CA ASP A 61 -17.60 14.70 -17.45
C ASP A 61 -17.67 13.21 -17.02
N VAL A 62 -16.81 12.83 -16.06
CA VAL A 62 -16.68 11.44 -15.61
C VAL A 62 -17.89 11.00 -14.78
N GLN A 63 -18.45 11.88 -13.95
CA GLN A 63 -19.62 11.56 -13.13
C GLN A 63 -20.87 11.42 -13.99
N ASP A 64 -21.01 12.23 -15.04
CA ASP A 64 -22.06 12.07 -16.05
C ASP A 64 -21.90 10.73 -16.80
N GLY A 65 -20.66 10.33 -17.09
CA GLY A 65 -20.33 9.01 -17.63
C GLY A 65 -20.81 7.87 -16.74
N ILE A 66 -20.47 7.89 -15.45
CA ILE A 66 -20.91 6.90 -14.46
C ILE A 66 -22.44 6.87 -14.37
N THR A 67 -23.08 8.03 -14.31
CA THR A 67 -24.54 8.15 -14.19
C THR A 67 -25.25 7.54 -15.41
N THR A 68 -24.74 7.84 -16.62
CA THR A 68 -25.27 7.30 -17.87
C THR A 68 -25.06 5.79 -17.97
N ALA A 69 -23.89 5.31 -17.55
CA ALA A 69 -23.54 3.90 -17.56
C ALA A 69 -24.40 3.10 -16.57
N ALA A 70 -24.62 3.62 -15.37
CA ALA A 70 -25.51 3.02 -14.36
C ALA A 70 -26.95 2.87 -14.89
N ALA A 71 -27.48 3.90 -15.57
CA ALA A 71 -28.81 3.86 -16.17
C ALA A 71 -28.91 2.84 -17.32
N ALA A 72 -27.80 2.56 -18.01
CA ALA A 72 -27.73 1.66 -19.16
C ALA A 72 -27.27 0.24 -18.82
N GLY A 73 -26.80 -0.02 -17.59
CA GLY A 73 -26.16 -1.28 -17.21
C GLY A 73 -24.84 -1.53 -17.95
N LYS A 74 -23.99 -0.50 -18.03
CA LYS A 74 -22.72 -0.47 -18.75
C LYS A 74 -21.58 -0.05 -17.84
N ASP A 75 -20.36 -0.24 -18.33
CA ASP A 75 -19.14 0.29 -17.73
C ASP A 75 -18.72 1.61 -18.42
N VAL A 76 -17.66 2.25 -17.95
CA VAL A 76 -17.17 3.54 -18.46
C VAL A 76 -15.72 3.43 -18.96
N CYS A 77 -15.46 3.93 -20.17
CA CYS A 77 -14.12 4.15 -20.72
C CYS A 77 -13.80 5.64 -20.73
N VAL A 78 -12.67 6.02 -20.14
CA VAL A 78 -12.25 7.42 -20.03
C VAL A 78 -10.97 7.63 -20.84
N ALA A 79 -11.01 8.59 -21.76
CA ALA A 79 -9.86 8.99 -22.56
C ALA A 79 -8.76 9.59 -21.68
N LYS A 80 -7.55 9.69 -22.23
CA LYS A 80 -6.43 10.37 -21.60
C LYS A 80 -6.79 11.85 -21.45
N GLY A 81 -6.33 12.46 -20.38
CA GLY A 81 -6.66 13.83 -20.08
C GLY A 81 -6.61 14.10 -18.59
N ASN A 82 -6.82 15.37 -18.24
CA ASN A 82 -6.87 15.82 -16.86
C ASN A 82 -8.31 16.19 -16.53
N TYR A 83 -8.95 15.36 -15.72
CA TYR A 83 -10.33 15.54 -15.26
C TYR A 83 -10.28 16.13 -13.86
N ALA A 84 -10.41 17.46 -13.80
CA ALA A 84 -10.46 18.22 -12.57
C ALA A 84 -11.90 18.59 -12.24
N PHE A 85 -12.35 18.27 -11.04
CA PHE A 85 -13.72 18.51 -10.58
C PHE A 85 -13.74 19.11 -9.17
N THR A 86 -14.86 19.73 -8.80
CA THR A 86 -15.05 20.37 -7.48
C THR A 86 -16.04 19.58 -6.61
N TYR A 87 -16.10 18.27 -6.81
CA TYR A 87 -16.99 17.34 -6.13
C TYR A 87 -16.22 16.05 -5.81
N VAL A 88 -16.78 15.16 -4.99
CA VAL A 88 -16.24 13.81 -4.80
C VAL A 88 -16.78 12.92 -5.94
N LEU A 89 -15.90 12.22 -6.66
CA LEU A 89 -16.33 11.28 -7.69
C LEU A 89 -16.90 10.03 -7.03
N GLU A 90 -18.19 9.80 -7.21
CA GLU A 90 -18.93 8.71 -6.57
C GLU A 90 -19.00 7.50 -7.51
N MET A 91 -18.35 6.41 -7.11
CA MET A 91 -18.46 5.12 -7.79
C MET A 91 -19.82 4.46 -7.50
N VAL A 92 -20.35 3.72 -8.48
CA VAL A 92 -21.67 3.07 -8.39
C VAL A 92 -21.51 1.57 -8.60
N GLU A 93 -22.19 0.77 -7.78
CA GLU A 93 -22.15 -0.68 -7.92
C GLU A 93 -22.66 -1.14 -9.29
N GLY A 94 -21.90 -2.03 -9.94
CA GLY A 94 -22.20 -2.54 -11.27
C GLY A 94 -21.72 -1.64 -12.41
N VAL A 95 -20.98 -0.57 -12.13
CA VAL A 95 -20.33 0.29 -13.13
C VAL A 95 -18.83 0.32 -12.87
N SER A 96 -18.08 -0.40 -13.68
CA SER A 96 -16.62 -0.30 -13.67
C SER A 96 -16.15 0.93 -14.45
N LEU A 97 -15.04 1.51 -14.00
CA LEU A 97 -14.44 2.70 -14.55
C LEU A 97 -13.01 2.36 -15.02
N TYR A 98 -12.77 2.56 -16.31
CA TYR A 98 -11.51 2.22 -16.97
C TYR A 98 -10.87 3.44 -17.63
N GLY A 99 -9.66 3.78 -17.23
CA GLY A 99 -8.84 4.83 -17.83
C GLY A 99 -7.85 4.31 -18.88
N ALA A 100 -6.91 5.18 -19.24
CA ALA A 100 -5.83 4.90 -20.17
C ALA A 100 -6.25 4.68 -21.64
N TYR A 101 -7.36 5.27 -22.07
CA TYR A 101 -7.76 5.26 -23.48
C TYR A 101 -7.23 6.47 -24.24
N GLU A 102 -6.97 6.30 -25.53
CA GLU A 102 -6.84 7.40 -26.49
C GLU A 102 -8.04 7.36 -27.42
N ASN A 103 -8.69 8.49 -27.63
CA ASN A 103 -9.70 8.67 -28.66
C ASN A 103 -9.08 9.39 -29.86
N ASN A 104 -8.80 8.64 -30.92
CA ASN A 104 -8.34 9.20 -32.19
C ASN A 104 -9.48 9.17 -33.21
N ASN A 105 -10.34 10.18 -33.18
CA ASN A 105 -11.49 10.34 -34.07
C ASN A 105 -12.45 9.12 -34.07
N GLY A 106 -12.90 8.69 -32.89
CA GLY A 106 -13.81 7.57 -32.71
C GLY A 106 -13.13 6.20 -32.63
N VAL A 107 -11.81 6.15 -32.84
CA VAL A 107 -10.99 4.95 -32.59
C VAL A 107 -10.43 5.01 -31.17
N TRP A 108 -10.92 4.12 -30.31
CA TRP A 108 -10.53 4.02 -28.91
C TRP A 108 -9.51 2.92 -28.69
N THR A 109 -8.33 3.27 -28.19
CA THR A 109 -7.24 2.32 -27.89
C THR A 109 -6.71 2.50 -26.48
N ARG A 110 -6.49 1.40 -25.75
CA ARG A 110 -6.01 1.44 -24.36
C ARG A 110 -4.51 1.11 -24.27
N ASP A 111 -3.74 1.92 -23.54
CA ASP A 111 -2.30 1.72 -23.33
C ASP A 111 -1.87 2.45 -22.03
N PHE A 112 -1.66 1.69 -20.95
CA PHE A 112 -1.27 2.22 -19.63
C PHE A 112 0.03 3.02 -19.64
N LEU A 113 0.94 2.76 -20.58
CA LEU A 113 2.25 3.42 -20.63
C LEU A 113 2.23 4.74 -21.40
N LYS A 114 1.19 5.00 -22.20
CA LYS A 114 1.11 6.18 -23.10
C LYS A 114 -0.07 7.08 -22.81
N ASN A 115 -1.16 6.53 -22.31
CA ASN A 115 -2.41 7.22 -22.15
C ASN A 115 -2.65 7.44 -20.66
N THR A 116 -2.33 8.62 -20.17
CA THR A 116 -2.57 8.99 -18.76
C THR A 116 -3.94 9.64 -18.61
N THR A 117 -4.79 9.05 -17.77
CA THR A 117 -6.08 9.62 -17.37
C THR A 117 -5.99 10.06 -15.91
N SER A 118 -5.99 11.37 -15.66
CA SER A 118 -5.81 11.93 -14.32
C SER A 118 -7.14 12.36 -13.71
N LEU A 119 -7.41 11.94 -12.47
CA LEU A 119 -8.54 12.37 -11.66
C LEU A 119 -8.06 13.25 -10.50
N ALA A 120 -8.66 14.42 -10.32
CA ALA A 120 -8.33 15.31 -9.22
C ALA A 120 -9.56 16.10 -8.74
N ASN A 121 -9.88 16.00 -7.45
CA ASN A 121 -10.81 16.91 -6.81
C ASN A 121 -10.04 18.18 -6.37
N VAL A 122 -10.33 19.30 -7.02
CA VAL A 122 -9.69 20.60 -6.80
C VAL A 122 -10.49 21.53 -5.88
N SER A 123 -11.51 21.01 -5.18
CA SER A 123 -12.23 21.78 -4.17
C SER A 123 -11.38 22.01 -2.92
N PHE A 124 -10.76 23.20 -2.82
CA PHE A 124 -10.18 23.66 -1.56
C PHE A 124 -11.31 24.16 -0.64
N GLY A 125 -11.47 23.54 0.53
CA GLY A 125 -12.29 24.10 1.61
C GLY A 125 -13.79 23.72 1.67
N GLN A 126 -14.14 22.47 1.34
CA GLN A 126 -15.47 21.79 1.44
C GLN A 126 -16.16 21.53 0.08
N PRO A 127 -16.96 20.44 -0.07
CA PRO A 127 -16.98 19.20 0.72
C PRO A 127 -16.12 18.13 0.03
N GLY A 128 -15.28 17.45 0.82
CA GLY A 128 -14.55 16.28 0.36
C GLY A 128 -13.04 16.46 0.46
N ASN A 129 -12.45 15.83 1.47
CA ASN A 129 -11.04 15.48 1.49
C ASN A 129 -10.75 14.19 0.70
N VAL A 130 -11.58 13.88 -0.29
CA VAL A 130 -11.60 12.62 -1.04
C VAL A 130 -11.73 12.96 -2.52
N THR A 131 -10.96 12.29 -3.38
CA THR A 131 -11.12 12.41 -4.84
C THR A 131 -12.11 11.39 -5.39
N VAL A 132 -11.97 10.12 -5.02
CA VAL A 132 -12.88 9.03 -5.42
C VAL A 132 -13.45 8.35 -4.17
N ASN A 133 -14.78 8.23 -4.12
CA ASN A 133 -15.49 7.50 -3.07
C ASN A 133 -16.02 6.17 -3.60
N CYS A 134 -15.59 5.09 -2.97
CA CYS A 134 -16.07 3.73 -3.15
C CYS A 134 -16.99 3.36 -1.99
N GLY A 135 -18.28 3.64 -2.16
CA GLY A 135 -19.30 3.45 -1.12
C GLY A 135 -19.50 1.99 -0.66
N SER A 136 -20.23 1.82 0.44
CA SER A 136 -20.39 0.53 1.12
C SER A 136 -21.19 -0.55 0.38
N THR A 137 -21.85 -0.20 -0.72
CA THR A 137 -22.58 -1.16 -1.55
C THR A 137 -21.71 -1.81 -2.62
N LEU A 138 -20.48 -1.33 -2.82
CA LEU A 138 -19.63 -1.80 -3.89
C LEU A 138 -19.11 -3.21 -3.61
N THR A 139 -19.05 -4.05 -4.63
CA THR A 139 -18.48 -5.40 -4.58
C THR A 139 -17.29 -5.51 -5.53
N ARG A 140 -16.57 -6.64 -5.48
CA ARG A 140 -15.34 -6.85 -6.27
C ARG A 140 -15.58 -6.86 -7.77
N THR A 141 -16.84 -6.91 -8.22
CA THR A 141 -17.19 -6.78 -9.64
C THR A 141 -17.14 -5.35 -10.15
N THR A 142 -17.14 -4.35 -9.26
CA THR A 142 -16.97 -2.94 -9.60
C THR A 142 -15.49 -2.60 -9.58
N VAL A 143 -14.94 -2.26 -10.75
CA VAL A 143 -13.50 -2.05 -10.96
C VAL A 143 -13.18 -0.56 -11.15
N LEU A 144 -12.12 -0.08 -10.50
CA LEU A 144 -11.47 1.20 -10.79
C LEU A 144 -10.06 0.93 -11.32
N GLU A 145 -9.79 1.19 -12.60
CA GLU A 145 -8.53 0.78 -13.22
C GLU A 145 -7.94 1.76 -14.25
N GLY A 146 -6.62 1.99 -14.17
CA GLY A 146 -5.87 2.75 -15.17
C GLY A 146 -5.94 4.26 -15.03
N PHE A 147 -6.06 4.74 -13.79
CA PHE A 147 -6.07 6.16 -13.48
C PHE A 147 -4.82 6.59 -12.73
N THR A 148 -4.42 7.84 -12.96
CA THR A 148 -3.63 8.60 -12.00
C THR A 148 -4.59 9.36 -11.10
N ILE A 149 -4.58 9.10 -9.79
CA ILE A 149 -5.52 9.70 -8.83
C ILE A 149 -4.72 10.49 -7.79
N ASN A 150 -4.98 11.78 -7.71
CA ASN A 150 -4.40 12.64 -6.69
C ASN A 150 -5.42 12.92 -5.60
N GLY A 151 -5.03 12.82 -4.34
CA GLY A 151 -5.91 13.14 -3.23
C GLY A 151 -6.28 14.60 -3.14
N SER A 152 -7.35 14.84 -2.39
CA SER A 152 -7.92 16.17 -2.19
C SER A 152 -7.90 16.53 -0.72
N CYS A 153 -7.67 17.81 -0.42
CA CYS A 153 -7.62 18.29 0.96
C CYS A 153 -8.74 19.29 1.24
N ASN A 154 -9.27 19.27 2.46
CA ASN A 154 -9.99 20.39 3.04
C ASN A 154 -9.05 21.19 3.97
N ASP A 155 -9.45 22.41 4.36
CA ASP A 155 -8.64 23.30 5.20
C ASP A 155 -8.09 22.57 6.45
N SER A 156 -6.80 22.20 6.38
CA SER A 156 -5.90 21.80 7.48
C SER A 156 -6.05 20.43 8.15
N GLY A 157 -6.76 19.46 7.56
CA GLY A 157 -6.97 18.16 8.21
C GLY A 157 -6.26 16.99 7.54
N LEU A 158 -7.02 16.33 6.67
CA LEU A 158 -6.69 15.04 6.06
C LEU A 158 -6.83 15.19 4.54
N ALA A 159 -6.00 14.51 3.76
CA ALA A 159 -6.21 14.34 2.33
C ALA A 159 -6.29 12.86 1.95
N VAL A 160 -7.25 12.52 1.09
CA VAL A 160 -7.52 11.15 0.64
C VAL A 160 -7.69 11.12 -0.88
N ALA A 161 -7.06 10.15 -1.54
CA ALA A 161 -7.27 9.94 -2.98
C ALA A 161 -8.45 8.99 -3.23
N VAL A 162 -8.43 7.82 -2.60
CA VAL A 162 -9.51 6.83 -2.70
C VAL A 162 -10.01 6.49 -1.30
N PHE A 163 -11.28 6.75 -1.03
CA PHE A 163 -11.95 6.27 0.18
C PHE A 163 -12.75 5.01 -0.15
N ILE A 164 -12.63 3.97 0.67
CA ILE A 164 -13.29 2.68 0.47
C ILE A 164 -14.07 2.32 1.72
N SER A 165 -15.37 2.08 1.55
CA SER A 165 -16.25 1.55 2.60
C SER A 165 -17.04 0.31 2.15
N GLY A 166 -16.85 -0.12 0.90
CA GLY A 166 -17.34 -1.39 0.34
C GLY A 166 -16.17 -2.30 -0.08
N SER A 167 -16.40 -3.20 -1.02
CA SER A 167 -15.40 -4.20 -1.44
C SER A 167 -15.06 -4.14 -2.95
N PRO A 168 -14.75 -2.98 -3.56
CA PRO A 168 -14.41 -2.89 -4.98
C PRO A 168 -13.07 -3.56 -5.33
N THR A 169 -12.81 -3.71 -6.62
CA THR A 169 -11.47 -3.99 -7.15
C THR A 169 -10.80 -2.69 -7.60
N ILE A 170 -9.65 -2.37 -7.03
CA ILE A 170 -8.82 -1.21 -7.40
C ILE A 170 -7.55 -1.75 -8.04
N ALA A 171 -7.39 -1.56 -9.34
CA ALA A 171 -6.33 -2.22 -10.10
C ALA A 171 -5.52 -1.28 -10.98
N SER A 172 -4.21 -1.49 -11.10
CA SER A 172 -3.36 -0.80 -12.08
C SER A 172 -3.51 0.74 -12.10
N ASN A 173 -3.64 1.36 -10.92
CA ASN A 173 -3.71 2.80 -10.76
C ASN A 173 -2.40 3.38 -10.20
N ASP A 174 -2.12 4.63 -10.53
CA ASP A 174 -1.12 5.47 -9.87
C ASP A 174 -1.83 6.37 -8.85
N ILE A 175 -1.78 6.03 -7.56
CA ILE A 175 -2.55 6.70 -6.50
C ILE A 175 -1.61 7.48 -5.59
N VAL A 176 -1.84 8.78 -5.42
CA VAL A 176 -1.03 9.65 -4.56
C VAL A 176 -1.91 10.38 -3.55
N GLY A 177 -1.61 10.26 -2.26
CA GLY A 177 -2.44 10.85 -1.19
C GLY A 177 -2.55 12.37 -1.23
N TRP A 178 -1.48 13.08 -1.61
CA TRP A 178 -1.49 14.52 -1.86
C TRP A 178 -0.17 14.96 -2.50
N THR A 179 -0.23 15.82 -3.52
CA THR A 179 0.96 16.42 -4.16
C THR A 179 1.13 17.91 -3.90
N GLY A 180 0.21 18.54 -3.15
CA GLY A 180 0.27 19.98 -2.87
C GLY A 180 1.25 20.33 -1.75
N SER A 181 1.12 21.55 -1.19
CA SER A 181 1.99 21.99 -0.11
C SER A 181 1.72 21.18 1.16
N PRO A 182 2.76 20.73 1.88
CA PRO A 182 2.57 20.09 3.18
C PRO A 182 1.95 21.07 4.18
N ALA A 183 2.12 22.40 4.05
CA ALA A 183 1.52 23.35 4.98
C ALA A 183 -0.02 23.26 5.08
N ASP A 184 -0.65 22.70 4.05
CA ASP A 184 -2.10 22.69 3.86
C ASP A 184 -2.76 21.44 4.47
N VAL A 185 -1.98 20.39 4.78
CA VAL A 185 -2.50 19.07 5.17
C VAL A 185 -1.71 18.47 6.32
N GLN A 186 -2.38 18.06 7.40
CA GLN A 186 -1.72 17.41 8.54
C GLN A 186 -1.40 15.95 8.23
N GLU A 187 -2.34 15.25 7.60
CA GLU A 187 -2.23 13.82 7.29
C GLU A 187 -2.69 13.49 5.87
N THR A 188 -2.06 12.50 5.26
CA THR A 188 -2.48 11.98 3.94
C THR A 188 -2.70 10.48 4.01
N ARG A 189 -3.70 10.00 3.27
CA ARG A 189 -4.00 8.59 3.06
C ARG A 189 -4.24 8.38 1.57
N ALA A 190 -3.34 7.72 0.84
CA ALA A 190 -3.57 7.52 -0.59
C ALA A 190 -4.83 6.66 -0.82
N VAL A 191 -4.91 5.53 -0.12
CA VAL A 191 -6.14 4.76 0.02
C VAL A 191 -6.51 4.65 1.49
N TYR A 192 -7.75 5.01 1.82
CA TYR A 192 -8.31 4.86 3.15
C TYR A 192 -9.50 3.91 3.10
N CYS A 193 -9.34 2.74 3.69
CA CYS A 193 -10.41 1.76 3.84
C CYS A 193 -10.94 1.82 5.27
N ASP A 194 -12.25 2.05 5.43
CA ASP A 194 -12.89 2.19 6.73
C ASP A 194 -14.30 1.63 6.74
N SER A 195 -14.68 0.97 7.84
CA SER A 195 -16.05 0.57 8.09
C SER A 195 -16.67 1.44 9.19
N PRO A 196 -17.47 2.46 8.84
CA PRO A 196 -18.28 3.15 9.84
C PRO A 196 -19.47 2.31 10.36
N GLY A 197 -19.65 1.04 9.92
CA GLY A 197 -20.73 0.17 10.44
C GLY A 197 -20.83 -1.25 9.85
N PHE A 198 -21.04 -2.22 10.75
CA PHE A 198 -21.41 -3.65 10.64
C PHE A 198 -20.83 -4.58 9.54
N ALA A 199 -20.66 -4.14 8.30
CA ALA A 199 -20.02 -4.95 7.26
C ALA A 199 -18.55 -4.55 7.15
N ILE A 200 -17.65 -5.53 7.22
CA ILE A 200 -16.21 -5.31 7.08
C ILE A 200 -15.92 -5.22 5.56
N PRO A 201 -15.42 -4.07 5.06
CA PRO A 201 -14.92 -3.94 3.70
C PRO A 201 -13.87 -5.02 3.42
N ASP A 202 -13.93 -5.61 2.23
CA ASP A 202 -12.95 -6.60 1.77
C ASP A 202 -12.56 -6.32 0.31
N PRO A 203 -12.01 -5.12 0.02
CA PRO A 203 -11.58 -4.75 -1.32
C PRO A 203 -10.42 -5.60 -1.83
N HIS A 204 -10.25 -5.60 -3.14
CA HIS A 204 -9.09 -6.19 -3.81
C HIS A 204 -8.25 -5.08 -4.42
N LEU A 205 -7.00 -4.94 -3.98
CA LEU A 205 -6.05 -3.95 -4.47
C LEU A 205 -4.94 -4.71 -5.20
N GLU A 206 -4.87 -4.58 -6.53
CA GLU A 206 -3.92 -5.33 -7.36
C GLU A 206 -3.10 -4.43 -8.29
N GLY A 207 -1.78 -4.62 -8.33
CA GLY A 207 -0.95 -4.01 -9.39
C GLY A 207 -0.91 -2.48 -9.37
N ASN A 208 -1.26 -1.84 -8.26
CA ASN A 208 -1.25 -0.38 -8.14
C ASN A 208 0.14 0.14 -7.75
N PHE A 209 0.44 1.37 -8.15
CA PHE A 209 1.53 2.16 -7.61
C PHE A 209 0.96 3.21 -6.65
N ILE A 210 1.23 3.06 -5.36
CA ILE A 210 0.57 3.84 -4.29
C ILE A 210 1.60 4.61 -3.49
N VAL A 211 1.42 5.93 -3.38
CA VAL A 211 2.32 6.82 -2.65
C VAL A 211 1.53 7.62 -1.62
N GLY A 212 1.93 7.58 -0.35
CA GLY A 212 1.22 8.30 0.72
C GLY A 212 1.17 9.83 0.53
N GLY A 213 2.08 10.43 -0.24
CA GLY A 213 2.05 11.86 -0.60
C GLY A 213 2.75 12.75 0.42
N PHE A 214 2.35 14.03 0.50
CA PHE A 214 3.00 15.04 1.34
C PHE A 214 2.09 15.56 2.47
N ALA A 215 2.56 15.51 3.72
CA ALA A 215 1.82 16.02 4.88
C ALA A 215 2.76 16.60 5.95
N ARG A 216 2.22 17.34 6.92
CA ARG A 216 3.01 17.89 8.05
C ARG A 216 3.34 16.88 9.12
N THR A 217 2.47 15.90 9.35
CA THR A 217 2.54 15.03 10.53
C THR A 217 2.66 13.56 10.13
N ALA A 218 1.78 13.08 9.25
CA ALA A 218 1.79 11.67 8.87
C ALA A 218 1.39 11.43 7.41
N THR A 219 2.01 10.43 6.81
CA THR A 219 1.72 9.97 5.45
C THR A 219 1.47 8.48 5.49
N TYR A 220 0.34 8.06 4.94
CA TYR A 220 -0.06 6.66 4.83
C TYR A 220 -0.35 6.36 3.36
N SER A 221 0.29 5.34 2.80
CA SER A 221 -0.09 4.90 1.46
C SER A 221 -1.40 4.13 1.52
N LEU A 222 -1.46 3.13 2.40
CA LEU A 222 -2.68 2.41 2.75
C LEU A 222 -2.98 2.60 4.23
N TYR A 223 -4.24 2.94 4.54
CA TYR A 223 -4.77 2.96 5.90
C TYR A 223 -6.02 2.09 5.92
N PHE A 224 -6.00 0.98 6.66
CA PHE A 224 -7.17 0.12 6.88
C PHE A 224 -7.60 0.22 8.34
N SER A 225 -8.83 0.65 8.55
CA SER A 225 -9.51 0.73 9.85
C SER A 225 -10.73 -0.18 9.80
N HIS A 226 -10.80 -1.20 10.65
CA HIS A 226 -11.97 -2.11 10.69
C HIS A 226 -12.32 -2.69 9.31
N ALA A 227 -11.29 -3.06 8.56
CA ALA A 227 -11.39 -3.50 7.17
C ALA A 227 -10.43 -4.67 6.92
N ASP A 228 -10.86 -5.59 6.07
CA ASP A 228 -10.04 -6.66 5.52
C ASP A 228 -9.73 -6.32 4.06
N GLY A 229 -9.17 -7.26 3.30
CA GLY A 229 -8.85 -7.04 1.89
C GLY A 229 -7.83 -8.04 1.38
N LEU A 230 -7.75 -8.18 0.07
CA LEU A 230 -6.61 -8.77 -0.62
C LEU A 230 -5.79 -7.64 -1.24
N ILE A 231 -4.55 -7.48 -0.78
CA ILE A 231 -3.62 -6.47 -1.29
C ILE A 231 -2.46 -7.24 -1.91
N GLU A 232 -2.42 -7.28 -3.24
CA GLU A 232 -1.42 -8.08 -3.96
C GLU A 232 -0.73 -7.36 -5.11
N ASP A 233 0.53 -7.71 -5.34
CA ASP A 233 1.34 -7.20 -6.48
C ASP A 233 1.41 -5.67 -6.59
N ASN A 234 1.22 -4.95 -5.47
CA ASN A 234 1.31 -3.49 -5.45
C ASN A 234 2.73 -3.03 -5.17
N ILE A 235 3.06 -1.83 -5.66
CA ILE A 235 4.25 -1.08 -5.29
C ILE A 235 3.80 0.09 -4.39
N ILE A 236 4.21 0.07 -3.12
CA ILE A 236 3.69 0.93 -2.07
C ILE A 236 4.84 1.73 -1.45
N HIS A 237 4.72 3.06 -1.40
CA HIS A 237 5.73 3.97 -0.87
C HIS A 237 5.13 5.00 0.10
N GLY A 238 5.44 4.89 1.39
CA GLY A 238 4.92 5.78 2.45
C GLY A 238 4.97 7.27 2.10
N ASN A 239 6.15 7.77 1.73
CA ASN A 239 6.38 9.15 1.28
C ASN A 239 7.67 9.21 0.46
N THR A 240 7.77 10.20 -0.43
CA THR A 240 8.94 10.49 -1.27
C THR A 240 9.71 11.76 -0.86
N SER A 241 9.22 12.60 0.06
CA SER A 241 9.86 13.87 0.45
C SER A 241 9.93 14.13 1.95
N ILE A 242 11.04 14.73 2.37
CA ILE A 242 11.32 15.23 3.72
C ILE A 242 10.67 16.60 3.95
N ALA A 243 9.43 16.64 4.44
CA ALA A 243 8.93 17.87 5.04
C ALA A 243 9.64 18.12 6.39
N SER A 244 9.77 19.38 6.80
CA SER A 244 10.42 19.72 8.07
C SER A 244 9.44 19.56 9.24
N GLY A 245 9.75 18.72 10.23
CA GLY A 245 8.96 18.53 11.45
C GLY A 245 8.95 17.06 11.90
N PRO A 246 8.51 16.74 13.14
CA PRO A 246 8.40 15.36 13.59
C PRO A 246 7.30 14.66 12.82
N GLN A 247 7.66 13.60 12.11
CA GLN A 247 6.87 13.12 11.00
C GLN A 247 6.93 11.60 10.90
N THR A 248 5.77 10.99 10.63
CA THR A 248 5.63 9.55 10.39
C THR A 248 5.36 9.28 8.93
N SER A 249 6.08 8.35 8.34
CA SER A 249 5.73 7.76 7.05
C SER A 249 5.45 6.28 7.22
N CYS A 250 4.37 5.82 6.62
CA CYS A 250 3.92 4.45 6.72
C CYS A 250 3.49 3.96 5.34
N GLY A 251 4.03 2.83 4.89
CA GLY A 251 3.54 2.15 3.71
C GLY A 251 2.10 1.71 3.95
N ILE A 252 1.91 0.79 4.89
CA ILE A 252 0.60 0.23 5.25
C ILE A 252 0.37 0.37 6.75
N TYR A 253 -0.75 0.95 7.14
CA TYR A 253 -1.20 1.03 8.53
C TYR A 253 -2.52 0.28 8.71
N LEU A 254 -2.57 -0.61 9.70
CA LEU A 254 -3.69 -1.49 10.01
C LEU A 254 -4.13 -1.23 11.45
N ASP A 255 -5.42 -0.98 11.63
CA ASP A 255 -6.08 -0.69 12.90
C ASP A 255 -7.39 -1.49 12.96
N HIS A 256 -7.47 -2.47 13.86
CA HIS A 256 -8.55 -3.47 13.87
C HIS A 256 -8.78 -4.11 12.48
N ALA A 257 -7.72 -4.37 11.71
CA ALA A 257 -7.80 -4.74 10.31
C ALA A 257 -6.99 -6.01 10.01
N ASN A 258 -7.55 -6.92 9.21
CA ASN A 258 -6.94 -8.23 8.93
C ASN A 258 -6.83 -8.53 7.42
N PRO A 259 -6.30 -7.62 6.59
CA PRO A 259 -6.09 -7.93 5.18
C PRO A 259 -5.02 -9.02 4.99
N ARG A 260 -5.05 -9.67 3.83
CA ARG A 260 -3.94 -10.47 3.30
C ARG A 260 -3.08 -9.59 2.42
N LEU A 261 -1.79 -9.49 2.76
CA LEU A 261 -0.76 -8.79 2.00
C LEU A 261 0.12 -9.82 1.31
N GLU A 262 0.11 -9.87 -0.03
CA GLU A 262 0.84 -10.89 -0.81
C GLU A 262 1.63 -10.30 -1.97
N GLY A 263 2.90 -10.68 -2.15
CA GLY A 263 3.66 -10.30 -3.35
C GLY A 263 3.95 -8.80 -3.52
N ASN A 264 3.68 -7.97 -2.50
CA ASN A 264 3.84 -6.51 -2.62
C ASN A 264 5.31 -6.09 -2.43
N ILE A 265 5.65 -4.96 -3.03
CA ILE A 265 6.88 -4.21 -2.74
C ILE A 265 6.49 -3.00 -1.89
N ILE A 266 6.85 -3.03 -0.60
CA ILE A 266 6.44 -2.02 0.39
C ILE A 266 7.67 -1.30 0.91
N ASN A 267 7.65 0.04 0.84
CA ASN A 267 8.67 0.90 1.43
C ASN A 267 8.02 1.92 2.38
N GLY A 268 8.49 1.96 3.62
CA GLY A 268 7.99 2.87 4.65
C GLY A 268 8.23 4.36 4.39
N GLY A 269 8.96 4.72 3.34
CA GLY A 269 9.21 6.09 2.92
C GLY A 269 10.42 6.73 3.60
N ASN A 270 10.63 8.01 3.31
CA ASN A 270 11.70 8.80 3.89
C ASN A 270 11.11 9.87 4.81
N MET A 271 11.52 9.92 6.09
CA MET A 271 10.94 10.85 7.05
C MET A 271 11.91 11.20 8.18
N SER A 272 11.80 12.39 8.77
CA SER A 272 12.72 12.83 9.83
C SER A 272 12.65 12.00 11.12
N THR A 273 11.50 11.37 11.41
CA THR A 273 11.29 10.73 12.73
C THR A 273 11.06 9.23 12.59
N PHE A 274 9.96 8.83 11.98
CA PHE A 274 9.58 7.42 11.90
C PHE A 274 9.25 7.03 10.46
N ALA A 275 9.88 5.96 9.99
CA ALA A 275 9.52 5.31 8.73
C ALA A 275 9.12 3.86 9.01
N LYS A 276 7.96 3.44 8.48
CA LYS A 276 7.34 2.14 8.78
C LYS A 276 6.88 1.46 7.50
N GLY A 277 7.34 0.25 7.21
CA GLY A 277 6.83 -0.52 6.08
C GLY A 277 5.36 -0.88 6.29
N VAL A 278 5.11 -1.75 7.27
CA VAL A 278 3.79 -2.21 7.72
C VAL A 278 3.67 -2.00 9.23
N SER A 279 2.57 -1.40 9.67
CA SER A 279 2.24 -1.16 11.07
C SER A 279 0.90 -1.81 11.41
N CYS A 280 0.92 -2.80 12.30
CA CYS A 280 -0.27 -3.47 12.81
C CYS A 280 -0.56 -2.97 14.23
N ALA A 281 -1.79 -2.52 14.47
CA ALA A 281 -2.23 -1.99 15.73
C ALA A 281 -3.59 -2.57 16.15
N GLU A 282 -3.88 -2.52 17.46
CA GLU A 282 -5.23 -2.65 18.03
C GLU A 282 -5.97 -3.93 17.59
N GLY A 283 -5.41 -5.09 17.91
CA GLY A 283 -6.02 -6.39 17.63
C GLY A 283 -5.89 -6.87 16.19
N SER A 284 -5.12 -6.19 15.34
CA SER A 284 -4.90 -6.60 13.96
C SER A 284 -4.13 -7.94 13.87
N ALA A 285 -4.60 -8.83 13.02
CA ALA A 285 -4.01 -10.13 12.73
C ALA A 285 -3.99 -10.44 11.22
N PRO A 286 -3.36 -9.59 10.39
CA PRO A 286 -3.24 -9.82 8.95
C PRO A 286 -2.36 -11.05 8.62
N GLU A 287 -2.52 -11.54 7.39
CA GLU A 287 -1.55 -12.43 6.75
C GLU A 287 -0.56 -11.59 5.93
N ILE A 288 0.74 -11.65 6.25
CA ILE A 288 1.80 -10.93 5.55
C ILE A 288 2.72 -11.97 4.91
N VAL A 289 2.56 -12.21 3.61
CA VAL A 289 3.18 -13.35 2.92
C VAL A 289 3.91 -12.93 1.63
N ASP A 290 5.10 -13.46 1.38
CA ASP A 290 5.84 -13.28 0.10
C ASP A 290 6.04 -11.81 -0.33
N ASN A 291 6.11 -10.86 0.62
CA ASN A 291 6.34 -9.45 0.34
C ASN A 291 7.83 -9.08 0.40
N HIS A 292 8.19 -8.02 -0.31
CA HIS A 292 9.43 -7.28 -0.07
C HIS A 292 9.11 -6.01 0.74
N ILE A 293 9.48 -6.01 2.02
CA ILE A 293 9.17 -4.93 2.94
C ILE A 293 10.45 -4.22 3.39
N THR A 294 10.53 -2.90 3.20
CA THR A 294 11.58 -2.07 3.78
C THR A 294 11.02 -1.02 4.72
N GLY A 295 11.66 -0.86 5.89
CA GLY A 295 11.28 0.15 6.87
C GLY A 295 11.48 1.60 6.40
N GLY A 296 12.22 1.80 5.30
CA GLY A 296 12.48 3.13 4.75
C GLY A 296 13.69 3.81 5.39
N ASP A 297 13.72 5.14 5.35
CA ASP A 297 14.82 5.99 5.81
C ASP A 297 14.34 7.01 6.85
N SER A 298 14.96 7.03 8.03
CA SER A 298 14.65 8.02 9.06
C SER A 298 15.80 8.30 10.03
N ASP A 299 15.73 9.43 10.74
CA ASP A 299 16.78 9.83 11.68
C ASP A 299 16.64 9.19 13.07
N ASN A 300 15.45 8.76 13.49
CA ASN A 300 15.21 8.22 14.84
C ASN A 300 15.04 6.69 14.83
N TRP A 301 13.95 6.17 14.23
CA TRP A 301 13.86 4.73 14.00
C TRP A 301 12.98 4.37 12.82
N ASN A 302 13.40 3.31 12.15
CA ASN A 302 12.73 2.72 11.01
C ASN A 302 12.44 1.24 11.31
N ALA A 303 11.23 0.79 10.96
CA ALA A 303 10.81 -0.58 11.15
C ALA A 303 10.12 -1.09 9.89
N ALA A 304 10.54 -2.24 9.37
CA ALA A 304 9.85 -2.84 8.23
C ALA A 304 8.47 -3.37 8.63
N VAL A 305 8.40 -4.10 9.75
CA VAL A 305 7.14 -4.50 10.38
C VAL A 305 7.14 -4.08 11.84
N ILE A 306 6.05 -3.43 12.28
CA ILE A 306 5.82 -3.12 13.69
C ILE A 306 4.45 -3.60 14.14
N LEU A 307 4.41 -4.18 15.34
CA LEU A 307 3.22 -4.73 15.97
C LEU A 307 2.95 -4.02 17.29
N SER A 308 1.68 -3.72 17.55
CA SER A 308 1.18 -3.30 18.87
C SER A 308 -0.19 -3.93 19.06
N GLU A 309 -0.36 -4.68 20.14
CA GLU A 309 -1.59 -5.44 20.45
C GLU A 309 -2.05 -6.30 19.25
N SER A 310 -1.11 -6.86 18.49
CA SER A 310 -1.36 -7.46 17.17
C SER A 310 -0.66 -8.80 17.01
N SER A 311 -1.30 -9.76 16.36
CA SER A 311 -0.79 -11.14 16.22
C SER A 311 -0.90 -11.65 14.78
N PRO A 312 -0.17 -11.06 13.81
CA PRO A 312 -0.18 -11.49 12.43
C PRO A 312 0.58 -12.81 12.19
N LEU A 313 0.28 -13.42 11.05
CA LEU A 313 1.21 -14.34 10.37
C LEU A 313 2.17 -13.53 9.50
N ILE A 314 3.48 -13.72 9.68
CA ILE A 314 4.54 -13.09 8.89
C ILE A 314 5.35 -14.23 8.27
N ASP A 315 5.06 -14.59 7.03
CA ASP A 315 5.65 -15.76 6.36
C ASP A 315 6.37 -15.45 5.04
N SER A 316 7.53 -16.07 4.82
CA SER A 316 8.22 -16.07 3.53
C SER A 316 8.53 -14.68 2.93
N ASN A 317 8.62 -13.65 3.76
CA ASN A 317 8.89 -12.29 3.30
C ASN A 317 10.40 -12.01 3.22
N PHE A 318 10.77 -11.10 2.32
CA PHE A 318 12.05 -10.41 2.39
C PHE A 318 11.88 -9.10 3.15
N ILE A 319 12.51 -8.97 4.31
CA ILE A 319 12.32 -7.86 5.23
C ILE A 319 13.64 -7.14 5.47
N ASN A 320 13.69 -5.86 5.10
CA ASN A 320 14.80 -4.97 5.36
C ASN A 320 14.43 -3.89 6.36
N GLY A 321 15.05 -3.88 7.55
CA GLY A 321 14.73 -2.88 8.58
C GLY A 321 14.85 -1.42 8.13
N GLY A 322 15.63 -1.12 7.09
CA GLY A 322 15.70 0.20 6.44
C GLY A 322 17.12 0.71 6.22
N THR A 323 17.26 1.96 5.78
CA THR A 323 18.54 2.62 5.46
C THR A 323 18.89 3.80 6.38
N GLY A 324 18.17 3.94 7.50
CA GLY A 324 18.29 5.07 8.44
C GLY A 324 19.70 5.49 8.85
N SER A 325 19.83 6.71 9.38
CA SER A 325 21.13 7.29 9.75
C SER A 325 21.89 6.45 10.79
N SER A 326 23.19 6.70 10.98
CA SER A 326 23.96 6.01 12.04
C SER A 326 23.47 6.32 13.46
N ALA A 327 22.62 7.34 13.64
CA ALA A 327 21.97 7.65 14.90
C ALA A 327 20.62 6.95 15.07
N SER A 328 20.08 6.33 14.01
CA SER A 328 18.78 5.66 14.05
C SER A 328 18.87 4.19 14.47
N SER A 329 17.73 3.64 14.86
CA SER A 329 17.56 2.19 15.01
C SER A 329 16.78 1.61 13.83
N ALA A 330 17.24 0.47 13.31
CA ALA A 330 16.62 -0.24 12.19
C ALA A 330 16.14 -1.63 12.64
N PHE A 331 14.83 -1.88 12.55
CA PHE A 331 14.20 -3.13 12.97
C PHE A 331 13.58 -3.83 11.76
N CYS A 332 13.88 -5.11 11.53
CA CYS A 332 13.11 -5.87 10.54
C CYS A 332 11.69 -6.09 11.08
N ILE A 333 11.59 -6.67 12.29
CA ILE A 333 10.31 -6.88 12.98
C ILE A 333 10.42 -6.36 14.41
N SER A 334 9.56 -5.41 14.77
CA SER A 334 9.41 -4.89 16.14
C SER A 334 8.09 -5.37 16.74
N VAL A 335 8.18 -6.25 17.74
CA VAL A 335 7.06 -6.86 18.45
C VAL A 335 6.78 -6.06 19.70
N GLY A 336 5.75 -5.22 19.66
CA GLY A 336 5.33 -4.36 20.76
C GLY A 336 4.47 -5.07 21.79
N MET A 337 3.76 -4.30 22.61
CA MET A 337 2.92 -4.83 23.70
C MET A 337 1.86 -5.80 23.21
N ASP A 338 1.63 -6.84 24.01
CA ASP A 338 0.55 -7.83 23.87
C ASP A 338 0.41 -8.36 22.43
N SER A 339 1.55 -8.65 21.81
CA SER A 339 1.66 -9.07 20.42
C SER A 339 2.29 -10.47 20.34
N TYR A 340 1.62 -11.40 19.64
CA TYR A 340 1.97 -12.81 19.58
C TYR A 340 2.07 -13.32 18.13
N PRO A 341 2.91 -12.72 17.27
CA PRO A 341 2.99 -13.10 15.86
C PRO A 341 3.54 -14.52 15.66
N GLU A 342 3.16 -15.13 14.53
CA GLU A 342 3.86 -16.26 13.94
C GLU A 342 4.83 -15.72 12.88
N ILE A 343 6.13 -15.95 13.07
CA ILE A 343 7.19 -15.41 12.21
C ILE A 343 7.95 -16.58 11.57
N THR A 344 7.67 -16.88 10.31
CA THR A 344 8.20 -18.07 9.64
C THR A 344 8.83 -17.80 8.27
N GLY A 345 9.89 -18.53 7.93
CA GLY A 345 10.41 -18.53 6.54
C GLY A 345 10.97 -17.20 6.00
N ASN A 346 11.10 -16.15 6.82
CA ASN A 346 11.48 -14.81 6.35
C ASN A 346 12.99 -14.66 6.17
N GLU A 347 13.39 -13.81 5.23
CA GLU A 347 14.77 -13.33 5.03
C GLU A 347 14.91 -11.92 5.63
N LEU A 348 15.75 -11.78 6.66
CA LEU A 348 15.84 -10.59 7.51
C LEU A 348 17.21 -9.91 7.41
N GLN A 349 17.23 -8.62 7.09
CA GLN A 349 18.45 -7.80 7.00
C GLN A 349 18.21 -6.34 7.41
N CYS A 350 19.26 -5.61 7.78
CA CYS A 350 19.19 -4.15 7.93
C CYS A 350 20.31 -3.50 7.13
N THR A 351 19.99 -2.55 6.26
CA THR A 351 21.00 -1.88 5.42
C THR A 351 21.52 -0.55 5.98
N GLY A 352 20.84 0.02 6.98
CA GLY A 352 21.21 1.24 7.71
C GLY A 352 20.90 1.13 9.20
N GLY A 353 20.96 2.25 9.91
CA GLY A 353 20.86 2.30 11.37
C GLY A 353 22.18 2.01 12.09
N GLY A 354 22.38 2.68 13.23
CA GLY A 354 23.50 2.42 14.15
C GLY A 354 23.23 1.21 15.06
N ASP A 355 21.96 1.04 15.47
CA ASP A 355 21.44 -0.16 16.14
C ASP A 355 20.57 -0.95 15.14
N ARG A 356 20.91 -2.20 14.89
CA ARG A 356 20.25 -3.05 13.88
C ARG A 356 19.70 -4.29 14.52
N ARG A 357 18.42 -4.57 14.31
CA ARG A 357 17.77 -5.75 14.88
C ARG A 357 16.95 -6.51 13.84
N GLY A 358 17.12 -7.83 13.84
CA GLY A 358 16.25 -8.74 13.09
C GLY A 358 14.86 -8.73 13.69
N ILE A 359 14.68 -9.42 14.81
CA ILE A 359 13.44 -9.42 15.59
C ILE A 359 13.70 -8.74 16.94
N TYR A 360 12.84 -7.80 17.31
CA TYR A 360 12.95 -7.03 18.54
C TYR A 360 11.64 -7.04 19.31
N GLU A 361 11.62 -7.67 20.48
CA GLU A 361 10.52 -7.56 21.44
C GLU A 361 10.68 -6.25 22.21
N ALA A 362 9.97 -5.22 21.74
CA ALA A 362 10.13 -3.83 22.16
C ALA A 362 9.58 -3.55 23.56
N THR A 363 8.81 -4.47 24.12
CA THR A 363 8.22 -4.37 25.46
C THR A 363 8.36 -5.72 26.17
N THR A 364 8.00 -5.75 27.46
CA THR A 364 7.98 -6.99 28.25
C THR A 364 6.79 -7.90 27.95
N THR A 365 5.85 -7.47 27.10
CA THR A 365 4.65 -8.26 26.74
C THR A 365 4.53 -8.56 25.24
N GLY A 366 5.54 -8.18 24.44
CA GLY A 366 5.72 -8.79 23.14
C GLY A 366 6.28 -10.20 23.34
N ASP A 367 5.63 -11.21 22.78
CA ASP A 367 5.99 -12.62 22.95
C ASP A 367 5.63 -13.39 21.67
N PRO A 368 6.51 -13.41 20.65
CA PRO A 368 6.28 -14.13 19.41
C PRO A 368 5.88 -15.58 19.67
N ALA A 369 4.74 -16.01 19.14
CA ALA A 369 4.23 -17.36 19.37
C ALA A 369 5.16 -18.41 18.73
N HIS A 370 5.67 -18.12 17.53
CA HIS A 370 6.57 -19.00 16.78
C HIS A 370 7.60 -18.18 16.00
N VAL A 371 8.87 -18.62 16.01
CA VAL A 371 9.97 -18.00 15.24
C VAL A 371 10.77 -19.11 14.53
N VAL A 372 10.29 -19.54 13.36
CA VAL A 372 10.77 -20.80 12.74
C VAL A 372 11.30 -20.56 11.33
N SER A 373 12.46 -21.14 10.99
CA SER A 373 13.00 -21.16 9.62
C SER A 373 13.27 -19.79 9.01
N ASN A 374 13.53 -18.77 9.84
CA ASN A 374 13.94 -17.45 9.37
C ASN A 374 15.45 -17.43 9.09
N VAL A 375 15.86 -16.68 8.07
CA VAL A 375 17.26 -16.46 7.69
C VAL A 375 17.66 -15.03 8.07
N PHE A 376 18.73 -14.89 8.83
CA PHE A 376 19.26 -13.58 9.24
C PHE A 376 20.59 -13.28 8.55
N HIS A 377 20.68 -12.14 7.87
CA HIS A 377 21.93 -11.71 7.22
C HIS A 377 22.85 -11.04 8.23
N THR A 378 23.71 -11.83 8.86
CA THR A 378 24.62 -11.45 9.95
C THR A 378 25.55 -10.29 9.60
N SER A 379 26.09 -10.28 8.39
CA SER A 379 26.96 -9.19 7.92
C SER A 379 26.25 -7.84 7.77
N LEU A 380 24.93 -7.86 7.54
CA LEU A 380 24.11 -6.66 7.41
C LEU A 380 23.46 -6.27 8.75
N LEU A 381 23.18 -7.24 9.61
CA LEU A 381 22.66 -7.01 10.96
C LEU A 381 23.74 -6.63 11.97
N ALA A 382 25.02 -6.90 11.69
CA ALA A 382 26.16 -6.38 12.47
C ALA A 382 26.31 -4.87 12.25
N GLY A 383 25.46 -4.08 12.91
CA GLY A 383 25.54 -2.63 12.90
C GLY A 383 26.89 -2.10 13.41
N PRO A 384 27.23 -0.83 13.13
CA PRO A 384 28.51 -0.24 13.54
C PRO A 384 28.65 -0.07 15.07
N VAL A 385 27.54 -0.13 15.82
CA VAL A 385 27.51 0.02 17.28
C VAL A 385 27.00 -1.24 17.98
N SER A 386 25.89 -1.83 17.53
CA SER A 386 25.37 -3.11 18.02
C SER A 386 24.46 -3.74 16.96
N GLY A 387 24.50 -5.07 16.85
CA GLY A 387 23.70 -5.84 15.92
C GLY A 387 23.12 -7.06 16.63
N TYR A 388 21.80 -7.21 16.61
CA TYR A 388 21.15 -8.32 17.31
C TYR A 388 20.14 -9.06 16.42
N TYR A 389 20.19 -10.39 16.44
CA TYR A 389 19.27 -11.23 15.68
C TYR A 389 17.90 -11.29 16.32
N TYR A 390 17.89 -11.46 17.65
CA TYR A 390 16.71 -11.51 18.49
C TYR A 390 17.02 -10.83 19.82
N THR A 391 16.21 -9.86 20.24
CA THR A 391 16.39 -9.14 21.52
C THR A 391 15.08 -8.86 22.22
N GLN A 392 15.12 -8.91 23.55
CA GLN A 392 14.00 -8.66 24.44
C GLN A 392 14.34 -7.49 25.38
N VAL A 393 13.39 -6.58 25.61
CA VAL A 393 13.54 -5.53 26.64
C VAL A 393 13.29 -6.13 28.02
N LEU A 394 14.35 -6.37 28.79
CA LEU A 394 14.28 -6.91 30.14
C LEU A 394 14.04 -5.79 31.17
N ALA A 395 12.82 -5.67 31.73
CA ALA A 395 12.55 -4.75 32.84
C ALA A 395 12.96 -5.32 34.23
N THR A 396 13.07 -6.65 34.34
CA THR A 396 13.61 -7.40 35.47
C THR A 396 13.91 -8.80 34.95
N PHE A 397 14.80 -9.55 35.60
CA PHE A 397 15.13 -10.96 35.29
C PHE A 397 13.91 -11.90 35.45
N THR A 398 12.86 -11.70 34.68
CA THR A 398 11.81 -12.68 34.45
C THR A 398 12.14 -13.30 33.10
N TYR A 399 12.97 -14.34 33.13
CA TYR A 399 13.05 -15.27 32.01
C TYR A 399 11.61 -15.74 31.76
N HIS A 400 11.01 -15.34 30.65
CA HIS A 400 9.83 -16.05 30.17
C HIS A 400 10.33 -17.42 29.73
N ALA A 401 10.27 -18.37 30.66
CA ALA A 401 10.24 -19.79 30.33
C ALA A 401 8.87 -20.14 29.72
N SER A 402 8.35 -19.31 28.80
CA SER A 402 7.40 -19.80 27.81
C SER A 402 8.22 -20.71 26.91
N THR A 403 7.70 -21.91 26.70
CA THR A 403 8.36 -23.00 25.99
C THR A 403 8.47 -22.68 24.50
N ILE A 404 9.30 -21.71 24.09
CA ILE A 404 9.67 -21.54 22.69
C ILE A 404 10.67 -22.64 22.34
N VAL A 405 10.13 -23.84 22.09
CA VAL A 405 10.90 -25.04 21.69
C VAL A 405 11.40 -24.90 20.24
N ASP A 406 10.92 -23.90 19.49
CA ASP A 406 11.10 -23.82 18.04
C ASP A 406 11.78 -22.52 17.54
N VAL A 407 12.74 -21.94 18.28
CA VAL A 407 13.64 -20.93 17.67
C VAL A 407 14.65 -21.67 16.77
N ASN A 408 14.26 -21.91 15.52
CA ASN A 408 15.14 -22.46 14.49
C ASN A 408 15.50 -21.36 13.49
N ALA A 409 16.39 -20.47 13.89
CA ALA A 409 16.94 -19.40 13.06
C ALA A 409 18.25 -19.85 12.43
N LEU A 410 18.41 -19.59 11.13
CA LEU A 410 19.66 -19.84 10.40
C LEU A 410 20.34 -18.50 10.09
N ASP A 411 21.66 -18.48 10.10
CA ASP A 411 22.41 -17.40 9.44
C ASP A 411 22.37 -17.56 7.90
N GLU A 412 22.90 -16.57 7.16
CA GLU A 412 22.94 -16.60 5.70
C GLU A 412 23.76 -17.77 5.10
N ASN A 413 24.53 -18.49 5.93
CA ASN A 413 25.33 -19.64 5.54
C ASN A 413 24.67 -20.98 5.93
N GLY A 414 23.44 -20.96 6.46
CA GLY A 414 22.73 -22.16 6.91
C GLY A 414 23.27 -22.74 8.21
N TYR A 415 24.03 -21.96 8.98
CA TYR A 415 24.56 -22.34 10.28
C TYR A 415 23.61 -21.84 11.37
N ASN A 416 23.27 -22.71 12.32
CA ASN A 416 22.59 -22.32 13.54
C ASN A 416 23.64 -21.70 14.46
N ALA A 417 23.81 -20.37 14.41
CA ALA A 417 24.89 -19.67 15.09
C ALA A 417 24.78 -19.84 16.62
N PRO A 418 25.75 -20.50 17.30
CA PRO A 418 25.71 -20.72 18.74
C PRO A 418 26.00 -19.46 19.57
N PHE A 419 26.07 -18.28 18.94
CA PHE A 419 26.33 -17.03 19.63
C PHE A 419 25.42 -15.93 19.06
N THR A 420 24.74 -15.24 19.98
CA THR A 420 23.87 -14.06 19.81
C THR A 420 22.38 -14.26 19.51
N VAL A 421 21.79 -15.42 19.85
CA VAL A 421 20.39 -15.47 20.31
C VAL A 421 20.41 -15.20 21.81
N TYR A 422 20.21 -13.95 22.24
CA TYR A 422 19.91 -13.69 23.65
C TYR A 422 18.47 -14.16 23.91
N GLY A 423 18.34 -15.42 24.30
CA GLY A 423 17.07 -16.08 24.60
C GLY A 423 17.22 -17.51 25.13
N ASN A 424 18.42 -18.11 25.07
CA ASN A 424 18.63 -19.41 25.70
C ASN A 424 20.02 -19.54 26.28
N THR A 425 20.15 -19.26 27.57
CA THR A 425 21.22 -19.81 28.40
C THR A 425 20.60 -20.41 29.66
N GLU A 426 20.19 -21.67 29.61
CA GLU A 426 20.38 -22.57 30.75
C GLU A 426 20.84 -23.96 30.28
N ASN A 427 21.69 -24.57 31.12
CA ASN A 427 22.44 -25.81 30.93
C ASN A 427 21.58 -27.06 30.83
#